data_AF-A0A0G1K553-F1
#
_entry.id   AF-A0A0G1K553-F1
#
_cell.length_a   1.000
_cell.length_b   1.000
_cell.length_c   1.000
_cell.angle_alpha   90.00
_cell.angle_beta   90.00
_cell.angle_gamma   90.00
#
_symmetry.space_group_name_H-M   'P 1'
#
loop_
_entity.id
_entity.type
_entity.pdbx_description
1 polymer ?
#
loop_
_entity_poly.entity_id
_entity_poly.type
_entity_poly.pdbx_seq_one_letter_code
_entity_poly.pdbx_strand_id
1 'polypeptide(L)'
;MQKRKKPLLKSSDDFASIGEYVSYIRETRGYTLQDVVELVKTAIKNQALDSQCSLSRGYLSNLETGKHAHPSPFKLKALAFIYKIPYESLLQKAGYWEKSIDKLKQDTALTLMLKEVDDMTDSEVTSVIDYIDFVKSRRTSNYEKRPKKG
;
A
#
# COMPACT_ATOMS: atom_id res chain seq x y z
N MET A 1 19.26 29.52 6.31
CA MET A 1 18.61 28.59 5.36
C MET A 1 17.43 27.92 6.06
N GLN A 2 16.20 28.33 5.78
CA GLN A 2 15.02 27.72 6.39
C GLN A 2 14.83 26.31 5.83
N LYS A 3 14.94 25.29 6.67
CA LYS A 3 14.63 23.89 6.32
C LYS A 3 13.16 23.85 5.92
N ARG A 4 12.87 23.64 4.63
CA ARG A 4 11.49 23.36 4.18
C ARG A 4 11.03 22.10 4.91
N LYS A 5 10.10 22.25 5.85
CA LYS A 5 9.43 21.11 6.48
C LYS A 5 8.79 20.31 5.34
N LYS A 6 9.27 19.09 5.08
CA LYS A 6 8.58 18.17 4.16
C LYS A 6 7.15 18.03 4.68
N PRO A 7 6.12 18.37 3.89
CA PRO A 7 4.75 18.19 4.35
C PRO A 7 4.56 16.72 4.71
N LEU A 8 3.92 16.46 5.84
CA LEU A 8 3.47 15.12 6.21
C LEU A 8 2.64 14.60 5.03
N LEU A 9 3.05 13.50 4.42
CA LEU A 9 2.32 12.93 3.28
C LEU A 9 0.90 12.61 3.76
N LYS A 10 -0.10 13.23 3.13
CA LYS A 10 -1.51 12.94 3.41
C LYS A 10 -1.79 11.46 3.08
N SER A 11 -2.56 10.81 3.94
CA SER A 11 -3.01 9.44 3.72
C SER A 11 -3.98 9.40 2.54
N SER A 12 -4.07 8.25 1.88
CA SER A 12 -5.10 8.00 0.86
C SER A 12 -6.50 8.30 1.40
N ASP A 13 -6.75 8.07 2.68
CA ASP A 13 -8.03 8.33 3.35
C ASP A 13 -8.42 9.83 3.41
N ASP A 14 -7.47 10.76 3.26
CA ASP A 14 -7.70 12.21 3.38
C ASP A 14 -8.35 12.86 2.13
N PHE A 15 -8.54 12.08 1.04
CA PHE A 15 -9.04 12.56 -0.25
C PHE A 15 -10.44 12.02 -0.54
N ALA A 16 -11.29 12.76 -1.25
CA ALA A 16 -12.65 12.28 -1.54
C ALA A 16 -12.66 11.19 -2.61
N SER A 17 -11.72 11.25 -3.56
CA SER A 17 -11.62 10.29 -4.66
C SER A 17 -10.20 9.78 -4.88
N ILE A 18 -10.07 8.68 -5.61
CA ILE A 18 -8.76 8.21 -6.07
C ILE A 18 -8.11 9.20 -7.04
N GLY A 19 -8.89 9.91 -7.85
CA GLY A 19 -8.40 10.93 -8.78
C GLY A 19 -7.69 12.07 -8.06
N GLU A 20 -8.28 12.57 -6.97
CA GLU A 20 -7.68 13.60 -6.13
C GLU A 20 -6.38 13.12 -5.48
N TYR A 21 -6.38 11.89 -4.94
CA TYR A 21 -5.19 11.32 -4.31
C TYR A 21 -4.04 11.14 -5.33
N VAL A 22 -4.34 10.62 -6.51
CA VAL A 22 -3.38 10.45 -7.61
C VAL A 22 -2.82 11.79 -8.08
N SER A 23 -3.68 12.81 -8.23
CA SER A 23 -3.26 14.16 -8.60
C SER A 23 -2.32 14.77 -7.55
N TYR A 24 -2.70 14.67 -6.27
CA TYR A 24 -1.89 15.16 -5.15
C TYR A 24 -0.50 14.52 -5.13
N ILE A 25 -0.42 13.19 -5.29
CA ILE A 25 0.88 12.50 -5.30
C ILE A 25 1.70 12.93 -6.51
N ARG A 26 1.09 12.99 -7.70
CA ARG A 26 1.79 13.42 -8.93
C ARG A 26 2.43 14.79 -8.76
N GLU A 27 1.68 15.76 -8.24
CA GLU A 27 2.15 17.12 -8.01
C GLU A 27 3.20 17.19 -6.90
N THR A 28 3.01 16.44 -5.81
CA THR A 28 3.99 16.35 -4.72
C THR A 28 5.32 15.76 -5.19
N ARG A 29 5.29 14.86 -6.18
CA ARG A 29 6.48 14.29 -6.82
C ARG A 29 7.06 15.18 -7.94
N GLY A 30 6.37 16.26 -8.31
CA GLY A 30 6.79 17.19 -9.35
C GLY A 30 6.65 16.64 -10.78
N TYR A 31 5.79 15.65 -10.99
CA TYR A 31 5.59 15.05 -12.31
C TYR A 31 4.49 15.74 -13.11
N THR A 32 4.73 15.92 -14.40
CA THR A 32 3.67 16.22 -15.37
C THR A 32 2.93 14.93 -15.76
N LEU A 33 1.74 15.05 -16.35
CA LEU A 33 1.03 13.89 -16.91
C LEU A 33 1.87 13.16 -17.97
N GLN A 34 2.70 13.91 -18.71
CA GLN A 34 3.57 13.35 -19.74
C GLN A 34 4.71 12.54 -19.10
N ASP A 35 5.32 13.06 -18.04
CA ASP A 35 6.40 12.38 -17.32
C ASP A 35 5.94 11.01 -16.81
N VAL A 36 4.73 10.95 -16.24
CA VAL A 36 4.15 9.68 -15.76
C VAL A 36 4.00 8.67 -16.90
N VAL A 37 3.48 9.11 -18.05
CA VAL A 37 3.33 8.24 -19.24
C VAL A 37 4.68 7.72 -19.72
N GLU A 38 5.70 8.59 -19.78
CA GLU A 38 7.04 8.21 -20.23
C GLU A 38 7.75 7.27 -19.26
N LEU A 39 7.60 7.50 -17.95
CA LEU A 39 8.14 6.63 -16.92
C LEU A 39 7.49 5.24 -16.97
N VAL A 40 6.17 5.16 -17.16
CA VAL A 40 5.45 3.88 -17.34
C VAL A 40 5.93 3.17 -18.60
N LYS A 41 6.05 3.89 -19.72
CA LYS A 41 6.54 3.33 -20.99
C LYS A 41 7.96 2.80 -20.84
N THR A 42 8.83 3.51 -20.12
CA THR A 42 10.20 3.09 -19.83
C THR A 42 10.21 1.86 -18.92
N ALA A 43 9.37 1.82 -17.89
CA ALA A 43 9.23 0.65 -17.01
C ALA A 43 8.78 -0.60 -17.78
N ILE A 44 7.83 -0.47 -18.72
CA ILE A 44 7.41 -1.57 -19.59
C ILE A 44 8.55 -2.02 -20.51
N LYS A 45 9.27 -1.06 -21.12
CA LYS A 45 10.43 -1.36 -21.97
C LYS A 45 11.52 -2.12 -21.20
N ASN A 46 11.73 -1.77 -19.94
CA ASN A 46 12.68 -2.42 -19.05
C ASN A 46 12.12 -3.67 -18.37
N GLN A 47 10.94 -4.16 -18.78
CA GLN A 47 10.28 -5.35 -18.26
C GLN A 47 9.94 -5.30 -16.75
N ALA A 48 9.90 -4.10 -16.16
CA ALA A 48 9.47 -3.89 -14.78
C ALA A 48 7.94 -3.86 -14.64
N LEU A 49 7.22 -3.57 -15.73
CA LEU A 49 5.76 -3.57 -15.79
C LEU A 49 5.26 -4.30 -17.04
N ASP A 50 4.10 -4.94 -16.92
CA ASP A 50 3.42 -5.61 -18.04
C ASP A 50 2.87 -4.60 -19.05
N SER A 51 2.75 -4.98 -20.33
CA SER A 51 2.19 -4.11 -21.38
C SER A 51 0.76 -3.61 -21.09
N GLN A 52 0.00 -4.37 -20.29
CA GLN A 52 -1.33 -4.02 -19.80
C GLN A 52 -1.33 -2.78 -18.87
N CYS A 53 -0.18 -2.48 -18.27
CA CYS A 53 0.05 -1.32 -17.39
C CYS A 53 0.20 0.00 -18.16
N SER A 54 0.14 -0.01 -19.50
CA SER A 54 0.27 1.19 -20.34
C SER A 54 -0.71 2.29 -19.95
N LEU A 55 -0.28 3.54 -19.95
CA LEU A 55 -1.11 4.69 -19.59
C LEU A 55 -1.08 5.72 -20.71
N SER A 56 -2.22 6.37 -20.96
CA SER A 56 -2.29 7.51 -21.89
C SER A 56 -2.50 8.80 -21.10
N ARG A 57 -2.03 9.91 -21.65
CA ARG A 57 -2.20 11.23 -21.03
C ARG A 57 -3.68 11.57 -20.82
N GLY A 58 -4.54 11.23 -21.78
CA GLY A 58 -5.99 11.42 -21.68
C GLY A 58 -6.61 10.59 -20.57
N TYR A 59 -6.16 9.35 -20.39
CA TYR A 59 -6.61 8.50 -19.28
C TYR A 59 -6.25 9.10 -17.92
N LEU A 60 -5.01 9.55 -17.73
CA LEU A 60 -4.59 10.18 -16.47
C LEU A 60 -5.38 11.46 -16.19
N SER A 61 -5.60 12.31 -17.20
CA SER A 61 -6.41 13.51 -17.04
C SER A 61 -7.86 13.18 -16.67
N ASN A 62 -8.45 12.14 -17.26
CA ASN A 62 -9.82 11.72 -16.92
C ASN A 62 -9.89 11.09 -15.52
N LEU A 63 -8.85 10.37 -15.11
CA LEU A 63 -8.74 9.79 -13.77
C LEU A 63 -8.66 10.90 -12.71
N GLU A 64 -7.73 11.86 -12.88
CA GLU A 64 -7.51 12.95 -11.92
C GLU A 64 -8.68 13.93 -11.82
N THR A 65 -9.47 14.07 -12.90
CA THR A 65 -10.70 14.88 -12.89
C THR A 65 -11.94 14.11 -12.41
N GLY A 66 -11.79 12.84 -12.01
CA GLY A 66 -12.90 12.01 -11.53
C GLY A 66 -13.88 11.53 -12.62
N LYS A 67 -13.60 11.81 -13.90
CA LYS A 67 -14.40 11.31 -15.04
C LYS A 67 -14.29 9.79 -15.23
N HIS A 68 -13.30 9.15 -14.63
CA HIS A 68 -13.14 7.69 -14.61
C HIS A 68 -13.15 7.21 -13.16
N ALA A 69 -14.26 6.61 -12.73
CA ALA A 69 -14.48 6.23 -11.34
C ALA A 69 -13.81 4.89 -10.95
N HIS A 70 -13.49 4.02 -11.91
CA HIS A 70 -13.01 2.66 -11.64
C HIS A 70 -11.77 2.31 -12.48
N PRO A 71 -10.58 2.80 -12.10
CA PRO A 71 -9.33 2.42 -12.75
C PRO A 71 -9.02 0.93 -12.55
N SER A 72 -8.58 0.22 -13.59
CA SER A 72 -8.30 -1.21 -13.46
C SER A 72 -7.06 -1.48 -12.57
N PRO A 73 -6.95 -2.68 -11.97
CA PRO A 73 -5.82 -3.03 -11.11
C PRO A 73 -4.45 -2.86 -11.79
N PHE A 74 -4.34 -3.15 -13.09
CA PHE A 74 -3.12 -2.94 -13.86
C PHE A 74 -2.70 -1.46 -13.96
N LYS A 75 -3.67 -0.54 -14.11
CA LYS A 75 -3.40 0.90 -14.14
C LYS A 75 -2.95 1.40 -12.77
N LEU A 76 -3.56 0.87 -11.71
CA LEU A 76 -3.18 1.16 -10.33
C LEU A 76 -1.78 0.63 -9.99
N LYS A 77 -1.42 -0.57 -10.46
CA LYS A 77 -0.07 -1.15 -10.33
C LYS A 77 0.97 -0.25 -10.99
N ALA A 78 0.67 0.29 -12.18
CA ALA A 78 1.54 1.22 -12.87
C ALA A 78 1.79 2.50 -12.06
N LEU A 79 0.72 3.11 -11.55
CA LEU A 79 0.80 4.34 -10.75
C LEU A 79 1.53 4.11 -9.43
N ALA A 80 1.27 2.99 -8.75
CA ALA A 80 1.96 2.60 -7.53
C ALA A 80 3.46 2.47 -7.75
N PHE A 81 3.85 1.81 -8.84
CA PHE A 81 5.25 1.62 -9.23
C PHE A 81 5.96 2.96 -9.50
N ILE A 82 5.34 3.86 -10.29
CA ILE A 82 5.94 5.17 -10.60
C ILE A 82 6.02 6.08 -9.39
N TYR A 83 4.96 6.15 -8.60
CA TYR A 83 4.91 7.05 -7.44
C TYR A 83 5.60 6.50 -6.20
N LYS A 84 6.06 5.24 -6.25
CA LYS A 84 6.69 4.52 -5.14
C LYS A 84 5.82 4.55 -3.89
N ILE A 85 4.56 4.16 -4.07
CA ILE A 85 3.58 4.03 -3.00
C ILE A 85 3.06 2.60 -2.94
N PRO A 86 2.51 2.15 -1.81
CA PRO A 86 1.89 0.83 -1.72
C PRO A 86 0.74 0.70 -2.73
N TYR A 87 0.74 -0.39 -3.49
CA TYR A 87 -0.30 -0.70 -4.47
C TYR A 87 -1.66 -0.91 -3.79
N GLU A 88 -1.61 -1.50 -2.61
CA GLU A 88 -2.68 -1.72 -1.65
C GLU A 88 -3.47 -0.44 -1.37
N SER A 89 -2.78 0.69 -1.17
CA SER A 89 -3.41 1.97 -0.87
C SER A 89 -4.25 2.49 -2.03
N LEU A 90 -3.86 2.19 -3.27
CA LEU A 90 -4.62 2.55 -4.47
C LEU A 90 -5.78 1.57 -4.71
N LEU A 91 -5.56 0.27 -4.50
CA LEU A 91 -6.62 -0.75 -4.60
C LEU A 91 -7.76 -0.49 -3.61
N GLN A 92 -7.41 -0.23 -2.36
CA GLN A 92 -8.38 0.10 -1.31
C GLN A 92 -9.17 1.35 -1.69
N LYS A 93 -8.50 2.41 -2.16
CA LYS A 93 -9.16 3.66 -2.54
C LYS A 93 -10.06 3.53 -3.77
N ALA A 94 -9.69 2.64 -4.70
CA ALA A 94 -10.50 2.30 -5.87
C ALA A 94 -11.66 1.33 -5.55
N GLY A 95 -11.81 0.88 -4.29
CA GLY A 95 -12.88 0.00 -3.86
C GLY A 95 -12.65 -1.48 -4.18
N TYR A 96 -11.41 -1.89 -4.51
CA TYR A 96 -11.09 -3.31 -4.75
C TYR A 96 -11.00 -4.13 -3.46
N TRP A 97 -10.83 -3.50 -2.30
CA TRP A 97 -10.78 -4.15 -0.99
C TRP A 97 -11.69 -3.45 0.02
N GLU A 98 -12.54 -4.24 0.68
CA GLU A 98 -13.25 -3.83 1.89
C GLU A 98 -12.22 -3.77 3.04
N LYS A 99 -12.17 -2.67 3.80
CA LYS A 99 -11.37 -2.66 5.05
C LYS A 99 -11.91 -3.80 5.93
N SER A 100 -11.08 -4.79 6.24
CA SER A 100 -11.29 -5.62 7.44
C SER A 100 -10.93 -4.74 8.64
N ILE A 101 -11.82 -3.81 8.99
CA ILE A 101 -11.61 -2.74 9.98
C ILE A 101 -11.16 -3.31 11.35
N ASP A 102 -11.49 -4.57 11.65
CA ASP A 102 -11.14 -5.20 12.92
C ASP A 102 -9.70 -5.73 13.03
N LYS A 103 -9.06 -6.13 11.92
CA LYS A 103 -7.65 -6.60 11.98
C LYS A 103 -6.66 -5.45 12.10
N LEU A 104 -6.92 -4.35 11.39
CA LEU A 104 -6.01 -3.22 11.33
C LEU A 104 -5.82 -2.53 12.69
N LYS A 105 -6.85 -2.43 13.54
CA LYS A 105 -6.70 -1.79 14.86
C LYS A 105 -5.73 -2.54 15.79
N GLN A 106 -5.79 -3.87 15.77
CA GLN A 106 -4.89 -4.72 16.56
C GLN A 106 -3.47 -4.71 15.98
N ASP A 107 -3.36 -4.80 14.66
CA ASP A 107 -2.07 -4.75 13.97
C ASP A 107 -1.39 -3.38 14.11
N THR A 108 -2.17 -2.28 14.13
CA THR A 108 -1.62 -0.92 14.31
C THR A 108 -1.06 -0.72 15.72
N ALA A 109 -1.75 -1.20 16.76
CA ALA A 109 -1.25 -1.12 18.14
C ALA A 109 0.04 -1.93 18.33
N LEU A 110 0.08 -3.15 17.80
CA LEU A 110 1.28 -4.00 17.82
C LEU A 110 2.43 -3.37 17.02
N THR A 111 2.12 -2.81 15.84
CA THR A 111 3.12 -2.14 14.98
C THR A 111 3.69 -0.88 15.63
N LEU A 112 2.86 -0.09 16.32
CA LEU A 112 3.36 1.05 17.10
C LEU A 112 4.25 0.61 18.26
N MET A 113 3.83 -0.42 19.02
CA MET A 113 4.64 -0.96 20.13
C MET A 113 5.98 -1.51 19.67
N LEU A 114 6.02 -2.26 18.55
CA LEU A 114 7.28 -2.77 17.99
C LEU A 114 8.19 -1.66 17.46
N LYS A 115 7.62 -0.54 17.00
CA LYS A 115 8.37 0.62 16.53
C LYS A 115 8.98 1.45 17.67
N GLU A 116 8.45 1.33 18.88
CA GLU A 116 8.97 1.96 20.10
C GLU A 116 10.11 1.16 20.75
N VAL A 117 10.33 -0.09 20.31
CA VAL A 117 11.50 -0.89 20.72
C VAL A 117 12.67 -0.52 19.81
N ASP A 118 13.50 0.43 20.24
CA ASP A 118 14.74 0.78 19.54
C ASP A 118 15.83 -0.30 19.78
N ASP A 119 16.80 -0.38 18.87
CA ASP A 119 18.03 -1.19 18.98
C ASP A 119 17.86 -2.72 19.09
N MET A 120 16.98 -3.33 18.28
CA MET A 120 16.99 -4.80 18.10
C MET A 120 18.02 -5.22 17.06
N THR A 121 18.86 -6.19 17.41
CA THR A 121 19.73 -6.90 16.46
C THR A 121 18.93 -7.88 15.60
N ASP A 122 19.46 -8.25 14.44
CA ASP A 122 18.81 -9.22 13.53
C ASP A 122 18.49 -10.56 14.22
N SER A 123 19.33 -10.99 15.18
CA SER A 123 19.12 -12.20 15.98
C SER A 123 17.94 -12.07 16.94
N GLU A 124 17.75 -10.89 17.54
CA GLU A 124 16.64 -10.61 18.46
C GLU A 124 15.33 -10.49 17.69
N VAL A 125 15.35 -9.85 16.51
CA VAL A 125 14.19 -9.80 15.61
C VAL A 125 13.75 -11.21 15.23
N THR A 126 14.69 -12.07 14.87
CA THR A 126 14.42 -13.48 14.53
C THR A 126 13.81 -14.22 15.72
N SER A 127 14.35 -14.04 16.92
CA SER A 127 13.84 -14.67 18.14
C SER A 127 12.40 -14.24 18.49
N VAL A 128 12.06 -12.97 18.24
CA VAL A 128 10.70 -12.45 18.44
C VAL A 128 9.73 -13.05 17.43
N ILE A 129 10.14 -13.19 16.16
CA ILE A 129 9.33 -13.85 15.12
C ILE A 129 9.06 -15.31 15.51
N ASP A 130 10.10 -16.05 15.91
CA ASP A 130 9.98 -17.45 16.34
C ASP A 130 9.02 -17.60 17.54
N TYR A 131 9.10 -16.67 18.49
CA TYR A 131 8.20 -16.66 19.65
C TYR A 131 6.74 -16.34 19.26
N ILE A 132 6.53 -15.39 18.35
CA ILE A 132 5.19 -15.07 17.83
C ILE A 132 4.59 -16.32 17.17
N ASP A 133 5.36 -17.04 16.37
CA ASP A 133 4.89 -18.25 15.69
C ASP A 133 4.66 -19.41 16.65
N PHE A 134 5.49 -19.55 17.68
CA PHE A 134 5.24 -20.47 18.79
C PHE A 134 3.93 -20.17 19.51
N VAL A 135 3.67 -18.91 19.85
CA VAL A 135 2.40 -18.50 20.51
C VAL A 135 1.20 -18.78 19.60
N LYS A 136 1.31 -18.55 18.29
CA LYS A 136 0.26 -18.91 17.31
C LYS A 136 -0.01 -20.42 17.31
N SER A 137 1.03 -21.26 17.34
CA SER A 137 0.89 -22.72 17.34
C SER A 137 0.13 -23.26 18.57
N ARG A 138 0.21 -22.58 19.72
CA ARG A 138 -0.58 -22.93 20.92
C ARG A 138 -2.07 -22.67 20.74
N ARG A 139 -2.48 -21.73 19.87
CA ARG A 139 -3.91 -21.47 19.59
C ARG A 139 -4.52 -22.60 18.76
N THR A 140 -3.77 -23.23 17.86
CA THR A 140 -4.25 -24.31 17.00
C THR A 140 -4.18 -25.68 17.68
N SER A 141 -3.25 -25.90 18.60
CA SER A 141 -3.10 -27.17 19.34
C SER A 141 -4.26 -27.50 20.31
N ASN A 142 -5.03 -26.51 20.76
CA ASN A 142 -6.11 -26.72 21.75
C ASN A 142 -7.41 -27.34 21.19
N TYR A 143 -7.50 -27.68 19.90
CA TYR A 143 -8.73 -28.22 19.29
C TYR A 143 -8.80 -29.76 19.17
N GLU A 144 -7.75 -30.51 19.50
CA GLU A 144 -7.75 -31.99 19.40
C GLU A 144 -7.92 -32.75 20.73
N LYS A 145 -8.25 -32.08 21.84
CA LYS A 145 -8.56 -32.76 23.12
C LYS A 145 -10.04 -32.63 23.48
N ARG A 146 -10.91 -33.25 22.69
CA ARG A 146 -12.24 -33.68 23.20
C ARG A 146 -12.08 -35.07 23.84
N PRO A 147 -12.47 -35.29 25.10
CA PRO A 147 -12.44 -36.62 25.69
C PRO A 147 -13.44 -37.51 24.94
N LYS A 148 -13.02 -38.73 24.57
CA LYS A 148 -13.95 -39.78 24.13
C LYS A 148 -14.93 -40.02 25.28
N LYS A 149 -16.19 -39.64 25.08
CA LYS A 149 -17.29 -40.10 25.93
C LYS A 149 -17.38 -41.61 25.73
N GLY A 150 -17.12 -42.36 26.80
CA GLY A 150 -17.52 -43.76 26.94
C GLY A 150 -19.03 -43.88 27.09
#